data_AF-A0A7X2LWY4-F1
#
_entry.id   AF-A0A7X2LWY4-F1
#
_cell.length_a   1.000
_cell.length_b   1.000
_cell.length_c   1.000
_cell.angle_alpha   90.00
_cell.angle_beta   90.00
_cell.angle_gamma   90.00
#
_symmetry.space_group_name_H-M   'P 1'
#
loop_
_entity.id
_entity.type
_entity.pdbx_description
1 polymer ?
#
loop_
_entity_poly.entity_id
_entity_poly.type
_entity_poly.pdbx_seq_one_letter_code
_entity_poly.pdbx_strand_id
1 'polypeptide(L)'
;MEIYFDESGNTGSIKTSNDRLNYDNQRHFALCGIVFENKKEKEIMQKKYMTLLEDFNIEGELKGSTLLTRDYNKLLSRFIDEILDEKHFKINIYDKKFYLLSRMLIALSGYEFKEEYPLEFYQLVSSLVTENDDILLNYCLLEGSITHENLMAFLEFLKDYSYRNQYNLNLSFMAAAILREGFIEDVLDVLKGISIYQGTRSANLVNLSTLAEFIFSLKNESTSPLTNSLLHLTHDKIDGLSDVFSHELSAFGINLTFADSNESLPIQIADNVASMFYKVINQMVNIFENKNEWQQSSGWMLELTSKLINSVGLDNIKFTLPIQNWAVALTVKEMFDPSYKEENRNNMHFNSYYIYYLSKINDEIKKSPAFTSDNIMNIMKK
;
A
#
# COMPACT_ATOMS: atom_id res chain seq x y z
N MET A 1 -6.33 1.39 -23.46
CA MET A 1 -5.49 2.04 -22.44
C MET A 1 -4.32 1.11 -22.14
N GLU A 2 -3.09 1.64 -22.12
CA GLU A 2 -1.89 0.87 -21.74
C GLU A 2 -1.46 1.27 -20.33
N ILE A 3 -1.13 0.29 -19.49
CA ILE A 3 -0.71 0.53 -18.11
C ILE A 3 0.52 -0.29 -17.80
N TYR A 4 1.53 0.38 -17.24
CA TYR A 4 2.81 -0.20 -16.87
C TYR A 4 2.99 -0.14 -15.36
N PHE A 5 3.40 -1.25 -14.77
CA PHE A 5 3.52 -1.40 -13.33
C PHE A 5 4.93 -1.78 -12.91
N ASP A 6 5.33 -1.23 -11.77
CA ASP A 6 6.44 -1.74 -10.97
C ASP A 6 6.22 -1.45 -9.48
N GLU A 7 6.95 -2.15 -8.63
CA GLU A 7 6.77 -2.18 -7.19
C GLU A 7 8.07 -2.01 -6.40
N SER A 8 7.97 -1.45 -5.18
CA SER A 8 9.12 -1.28 -4.29
C SER A 8 8.77 -1.54 -2.83
N GLY A 9 9.79 -2.03 -2.10
CA GLY A 9 9.72 -2.45 -0.69
C GLY A 9 9.27 -3.89 -0.57
N ASN A 10 10.11 -4.78 -0.03
CA ASN A 10 9.98 -6.25 0.04
C ASN A 10 8.68 -6.86 -0.55
N THR A 11 8.82 -7.59 -1.65
CA THR A 11 7.73 -8.12 -2.48
C THR A 11 7.33 -9.54 -2.09
N GLY A 12 6.12 -9.96 -2.48
CA GLY A 12 5.60 -11.30 -2.18
C GLY A 12 5.08 -11.47 -0.75
N SER A 13 5.22 -12.67 -0.20
CA SER A 13 4.66 -13.03 1.11
C SER A 13 5.38 -12.37 2.27
N ILE A 14 4.59 -11.89 3.23
CA ILE A 14 5.08 -11.51 4.55
C ILE A 14 5.09 -12.76 5.42
N LYS A 15 6.27 -13.12 5.94
CA LYS A 15 6.45 -14.35 6.71
C LYS A 15 7.37 -14.15 7.89
N THR A 16 7.25 -15.06 8.85
CA THR A 16 8.17 -15.17 9.97
C THR A 16 9.48 -15.83 9.52
N SER A 17 10.59 -15.21 9.88
CA SER A 17 11.96 -15.69 9.68
C SER A 17 12.79 -15.30 10.90
N ASN A 18 13.36 -16.28 11.61
CA ASN A 18 14.13 -16.06 12.85
C ASN A 18 13.40 -15.18 13.88
N ASP A 19 12.14 -15.50 14.18
CA ASP A 19 11.26 -14.77 15.12
C ASP A 19 11.04 -13.28 14.76
N ARG A 20 11.20 -12.93 13.48
CA ARG A 20 10.96 -11.59 12.95
C ARG A 20 10.20 -11.66 11.65
N LEU A 21 9.54 -10.56 11.28
CA LEU A 21 8.92 -10.43 9.97
C LEU A 21 10.01 -10.21 8.91
N ASN A 22 9.91 -10.88 7.77
CA ASN A 22 10.92 -10.89 6.72
C ASN A 22 11.15 -9.54 6.01
N TYR A 23 10.37 -8.50 6.31
CA TYR A 23 10.55 -7.16 5.74
C TYR A 23 11.43 -6.24 6.58
N ASP A 24 11.80 -6.60 7.82
CA ASP A 24 12.66 -5.79 8.70
C ASP A 24 12.29 -4.28 8.68
N ASN A 25 13.19 -3.41 8.23
CA ASN A 25 12.95 -1.96 8.14
C ASN A 25 12.11 -1.51 6.92
N GLN A 26 11.70 -2.44 6.05
CA GLN A 26 10.92 -2.21 4.83
C GLN A 26 9.41 -2.39 5.08
N ARG A 27 8.89 -1.69 6.10
CA ARG A 27 7.49 -1.80 6.55
C ARG A 27 6.48 -1.45 5.46
N HIS A 28 6.84 -0.54 4.56
CA HIS A 28 5.93 -0.10 3.51
C HIS A 28 6.16 -0.85 2.19
N PHE A 29 5.15 -0.82 1.34
CA PHE A 29 5.16 -1.32 -0.03
C PHE A 29 4.51 -0.25 -0.91
N ALA A 30 5.07 0.00 -2.08
CA ALA A 30 4.52 0.94 -3.05
C ALA A 30 4.40 0.26 -4.41
N LEU A 31 3.23 0.37 -5.03
CA LEU A 31 3.00 0.01 -6.43
C LEU A 31 2.76 1.29 -7.22
N CYS A 32 3.50 1.48 -8.30
CA CYS A 32 3.26 2.55 -9.25
C CYS A 32 2.65 1.99 -10.52
N GLY A 33 1.55 2.59 -10.98
CA GLY A 33 1.01 2.36 -12.31
C GLY A 33 1.11 3.63 -13.16
N ILE A 34 1.70 3.51 -14.34
CA ILE A 34 1.73 4.57 -15.35
C ILE A 34 0.67 4.28 -16.40
N VAL A 35 -0.31 5.18 -16.51
CA VAL A 35 -1.48 5.05 -17.38
C VAL A 35 -1.28 5.91 -18.63
N PHE A 36 -1.38 5.28 -19.80
CA PHE A 36 -1.39 5.97 -21.09
C PHE A 36 -2.72 5.71 -21.82
N GLU A 37 -3.43 6.80 -22.16
CA GLU A 37 -4.68 6.69 -22.91
C GLU A 37 -4.44 6.35 -24.38
N ASN A 38 -3.29 6.80 -24.91
CA ASN A 38 -2.91 6.59 -26.29
C ASN A 38 -1.39 6.55 -26.47
N LYS A 39 -0.97 6.03 -27.64
CA LYS A 39 0.43 5.86 -28.00
C LYS A 39 1.23 7.17 -27.99
N LYS A 40 0.60 8.30 -28.36
CA LYS A 40 1.28 9.61 -28.43
C LYS A 40 1.70 10.09 -27.04
N GLU A 41 0.87 9.89 -26.03
CA GLU A 41 1.21 10.23 -24.63
C GLU A 41 2.42 9.43 -24.15
N LYS A 42 2.41 8.13 -24.41
CA LYS A 42 3.54 7.24 -24.12
C LYS A 42 4.83 7.70 -24.79
N GLU A 43 4.80 7.99 -26.09
CA GLU A 43 5.96 8.47 -26.85
C GLU A 43 6.51 9.80 -26.29
N ILE A 44 5.64 10.73 -25.86
CA ILE A 44 6.05 11.99 -25.24
C ILE A 44 6.74 11.73 -23.89
N MET A 45 6.17 10.88 -23.04
CA MET A 45 6.74 10.55 -21.73
C MET A 45 8.11 9.89 -21.88
N GLN A 46 8.23 8.91 -22.78
CA GLN A 46 9.50 8.25 -23.08
C GLN A 46 10.55 9.24 -23.58
N LYS A 47 10.17 10.17 -24.46
CA LYS A 47 11.10 11.20 -24.94
C LYS A 47 11.59 12.11 -23.82
N LYS A 48 10.69 12.59 -22.95
CA LYS A 48 11.07 13.40 -21.78
C LYS A 48 12.05 12.65 -20.89
N TYR A 49 11.77 11.39 -20.60
CA TYR A 49 12.63 10.57 -19.75
C TYR A 49 14.00 10.31 -20.40
N MET A 50 14.06 9.98 -21.69
CA MET A 50 15.34 9.82 -22.40
C MET A 50 16.17 11.11 -22.40
N THR A 51 15.54 12.27 -22.65
CA THR A 51 16.24 13.56 -22.57
C THR A 51 16.79 13.83 -21.17
N LEU A 52 16.03 13.46 -20.12
CA LEU A 52 16.52 13.54 -18.74
C LEU A 52 17.76 12.66 -18.53
N LEU A 53 17.76 11.41 -19.01
CA LEU A 53 18.91 10.51 -18.88
C LEU A 53 20.15 11.05 -19.60
N GLU A 54 19.97 11.56 -20.83
CA GLU A 54 21.03 12.16 -21.64
C GLU A 54 21.66 13.38 -20.94
N ASP A 55 20.83 14.30 -20.43
CA ASP A 55 21.29 15.54 -19.81
C ASP A 55 22.11 15.31 -18.52
N PHE A 56 21.93 14.17 -17.86
CA PHE A 56 22.68 13.77 -16.67
C PHE A 56 23.72 12.68 -16.94
N ASN A 57 23.97 12.33 -18.21
CA ASN A 57 24.91 11.28 -18.63
C ASN A 57 24.66 9.94 -17.92
N ILE A 58 23.39 9.54 -17.80
CA ILE A 58 23.03 8.23 -17.24
C ILE A 58 23.13 7.18 -18.34
N GLU A 59 24.07 6.24 -18.17
CA GLU A 59 24.20 5.07 -19.03
C GLU A 59 23.41 3.89 -18.45
N GLY A 60 22.55 3.28 -19.27
CA GLY A 60 21.72 2.15 -18.86
C GLY A 60 20.52 2.54 -18.01
N GLU A 61 20.10 1.66 -17.12
CA GLU A 61 18.91 1.84 -16.28
C GLU A 61 19.23 2.73 -15.06
N LEU A 62 18.49 3.83 -14.91
CA LEU A 62 18.51 4.64 -13.71
C LEU A 62 17.77 3.89 -12.59
N LYS A 63 18.46 3.49 -11.52
CA LYS A 63 17.82 2.88 -10.35
C LYS A 63 17.14 3.92 -9.47
N GLY A 64 15.88 3.67 -9.10
CA GLY A 64 15.11 4.60 -8.25
C GLY A 64 15.74 4.88 -6.88
N SER A 65 16.47 3.91 -6.32
CA SER A 65 17.18 4.08 -5.05
C SER A 65 18.31 5.12 -5.13
N THR A 66 18.94 5.29 -6.29
CA THR A 66 20.03 6.25 -6.56
C THR A 66 19.51 7.69 -6.55
N LEU A 67 18.32 7.91 -7.13
CA LEU A 67 17.67 9.23 -7.20
C LEU A 67 17.48 9.88 -5.83
N LEU A 68 17.32 9.06 -4.79
CA LEU A 68 16.97 9.49 -3.44
C LEU A 68 18.19 9.73 -2.56
N THR A 69 19.27 10.23 -3.16
CA THR A 69 20.50 10.65 -2.47
C THR A 69 20.75 12.13 -2.75
N ARG A 70 21.36 12.85 -1.79
CA ARG A 70 21.56 14.30 -1.90
C ARG A 70 22.40 14.70 -3.12
N ASP A 71 23.32 13.83 -3.53
CA ASP A 71 24.19 14.05 -4.69
C ASP A 71 23.41 14.12 -6.01
N TYR A 72 22.22 13.52 -6.05
CA TYR A 72 21.34 13.49 -7.22
C TYR A 72 20.17 14.48 -7.10
N ASN A 73 20.18 15.42 -6.14
CA ASN A 73 19.09 16.38 -5.93
C ASN A 73 18.66 17.16 -7.19
N LYS A 74 19.62 17.51 -8.06
CA LYS A 74 19.30 18.19 -9.33
C LYS A 74 18.53 17.28 -10.29
N LEU A 75 18.97 16.03 -10.43
CA LEU A 75 18.30 15.02 -11.25
C LEU A 75 16.92 14.70 -10.66
N LEU A 76 16.84 14.46 -9.36
CA LEU A 76 15.59 14.20 -8.65
C LEU A 76 14.58 15.35 -8.82
N SER A 77 15.00 16.60 -8.62
CA SER A 77 14.08 17.73 -8.81
C SER A 77 13.56 17.76 -10.24
N ARG A 78 14.44 17.63 -11.23
CA ARG A 78 14.05 17.68 -12.64
C ARG A 78 13.18 16.49 -13.05
N PHE A 79 13.44 15.30 -12.51
CA PHE A 79 12.56 14.14 -12.68
C PHE A 79 11.15 14.48 -12.18
N ILE A 80 11.02 14.97 -10.95
CA ILE A 80 9.71 15.30 -10.37
C ILE A 80 9.02 16.41 -11.17
N ASP A 81 9.76 17.41 -11.64
CA ASP A 81 9.19 18.58 -12.32
C ASP A 81 8.81 18.31 -13.78
N GLU A 82 9.50 17.39 -14.47
CA GLU A 82 9.32 17.15 -15.91
C GLU A 82 8.60 15.84 -16.25
N ILE A 83 8.75 14.82 -15.39
CA ILE A 83 8.22 13.46 -15.60
C ILE A 83 6.93 13.24 -14.83
N LEU A 84 6.89 13.56 -13.53
CA LEU A 84 5.70 13.32 -12.71
C LEU A 84 4.59 14.33 -13.01
N ASP A 85 3.36 13.82 -13.08
CA ASP A 85 2.15 14.63 -13.20
C ASP A 85 0.92 13.90 -12.63
N GLU A 86 -0.17 14.64 -12.48
CA GLU A 86 -1.46 14.14 -12.00
C GLU A 86 -2.25 13.32 -13.03
N LYS A 87 -1.74 13.20 -14.26
CA LYS A 87 -2.49 12.55 -15.34
C LYS A 87 -2.10 11.09 -15.51
N HIS A 88 -0.79 10.81 -15.52
CA HIS A 88 -0.29 9.50 -15.91
C HIS A 88 0.02 8.60 -14.72
N PHE A 89 0.26 9.16 -13.53
CA PHE A 89 0.73 8.39 -12.38
C PHE A 89 -0.40 8.09 -11.42
N LYS A 90 -0.50 6.83 -11.01
CA LYS A 90 -1.30 6.39 -9.87
C LYS A 90 -0.46 5.52 -8.95
N ILE A 91 -0.65 5.69 -7.64
CA ILE A 91 0.20 5.07 -6.63
C ILE A 91 -0.67 4.41 -5.57
N ASN A 92 -0.37 3.15 -5.27
CA ASN A 92 -0.91 2.48 -4.09
C ASN A 92 0.20 2.32 -3.05
N ILE A 93 -0.05 2.75 -1.81
CA ILE A 93 0.91 2.70 -0.72
C ILE A 93 0.35 1.87 0.42
N TYR A 94 1.06 0.82 0.80
CA TYR A 94 0.63 -0.14 1.81
C TYR A 94 1.59 -0.13 2.99
N ASP A 95 1.04 -0.07 4.20
CA ASP A 95 1.72 -0.47 5.42
C ASP A 95 1.49 -1.97 5.61
N LYS A 96 2.56 -2.76 5.60
CA LYS A 96 2.50 -4.23 5.69
C LYS A 96 1.88 -4.70 7.02
N LYS A 97 2.08 -3.96 8.13
CA LYS A 97 1.44 -4.29 9.43
C LYS A 97 -0.06 -4.08 9.34
N PHE A 98 -0.46 -2.92 8.81
CA PHE A 98 -1.87 -2.57 8.66
C PHE A 98 -2.61 -3.53 7.71
N TYR A 99 -1.96 -3.91 6.60
CA TYR A 99 -2.46 -4.92 5.67
C TYR A 99 -2.73 -6.27 6.35
N LEU A 100 -1.74 -6.82 7.06
CA LEU A 100 -1.89 -8.10 7.75
C LEU A 100 -2.95 -8.06 8.86
N LEU A 101 -2.96 -7.00 9.66
CA LEU A 101 -3.97 -6.83 10.71
C LEU A 101 -5.38 -6.67 10.14
N SER A 102 -5.53 -6.01 9.00
CA SER A 102 -6.81 -5.93 8.30
C SER A 102 -7.30 -7.30 7.85
N ARG A 103 -6.41 -8.12 7.27
CA ARG A 103 -6.74 -9.50 6.86
C ARG A 103 -7.09 -10.38 8.05
N MET A 104 -6.29 -10.32 9.10
CA MET A 104 -6.54 -11.02 10.36
C MET A 104 -7.91 -10.62 10.92
N LEU A 105 -8.22 -9.32 10.98
CA LEU A 105 -9.49 -8.86 11.52
C LEU A 105 -10.66 -9.30 10.64
N ILE A 106 -10.55 -9.22 9.31
CA ILE A 106 -11.57 -9.77 8.38
C ILE A 106 -11.82 -11.25 8.65
N ALA A 107 -10.77 -12.05 8.85
CA ALA A 107 -10.93 -13.46 9.16
C ALA A 107 -11.69 -13.70 10.47
N LEU A 108 -11.45 -12.87 11.49
CA LEU A 108 -12.08 -13.03 12.81
C LEU A 108 -13.48 -12.41 12.89
N SER A 109 -13.74 -11.31 12.18
CA SER A 109 -14.98 -10.54 12.28
C SER A 109 -15.94 -10.73 11.10
N GLY A 110 -15.48 -11.33 10.00
CA GLY A 110 -16.19 -11.36 8.72
C GLY A 110 -16.06 -10.07 7.92
N TYR A 111 -16.45 -10.14 6.65
CA TYR A 111 -16.52 -8.98 5.75
C TYR A 111 -17.66 -8.04 6.13
N GLU A 112 -18.75 -8.61 6.63
CA GLU A 112 -19.96 -7.92 7.04
C GLU A 112 -19.68 -6.88 8.13
N PHE A 113 -18.84 -7.21 9.11
CA PHE A 113 -18.44 -6.26 10.15
C PHE A 113 -17.67 -5.06 9.58
N LYS A 114 -16.75 -5.30 8.64
CA LYS A 114 -16.02 -4.23 7.95
C LYS A 114 -16.98 -3.35 7.12
N GLU A 115 -18.01 -3.93 6.52
CA GLU A 115 -18.98 -3.21 5.69
C GLU A 115 -19.98 -2.40 6.51
N GLU A 116 -20.47 -2.96 7.62
CA GLU A 116 -21.47 -2.32 8.50
C GLU A 116 -20.83 -1.32 9.48
N TYR A 117 -19.61 -1.60 9.95
CA TYR A 117 -18.85 -0.80 10.92
C TYR A 117 -17.43 -0.47 10.42
N PRO A 118 -17.28 0.16 9.24
CA PRO A 118 -15.97 0.39 8.62
C PRO A 118 -15.04 1.25 9.49
N LEU A 119 -15.59 2.22 10.22
CA LEU A 119 -14.77 3.08 11.06
C LEU A 119 -14.20 2.32 12.24
N GLU A 120 -15.03 1.59 12.97
CA GLU A 120 -14.63 0.76 14.10
C GLU A 120 -13.61 -0.29 13.67
N PHE A 121 -13.84 -0.92 12.52
CA PHE A 121 -12.90 -1.85 11.90
C PHE A 121 -11.52 -1.20 11.69
N TYR A 122 -11.45 -0.10 10.93
CA TYR A 122 -10.15 0.50 10.61
C TYR A 122 -9.50 1.22 11.80
N GLN A 123 -10.28 1.70 12.77
CA GLN A 123 -9.74 2.22 14.03
C GLN A 123 -9.08 1.12 14.85
N LEU A 124 -9.70 -0.07 14.93
CA LEU A 124 -9.12 -1.22 15.63
C LEU A 124 -7.83 -1.68 14.95
N VAL A 125 -7.84 -1.85 13.62
CA VAL A 125 -6.63 -2.19 12.86
C VAL A 125 -5.53 -1.14 13.09
N SER A 126 -5.86 0.15 12.97
CA SER A 126 -4.91 1.25 13.16
C SER A 126 -4.30 1.26 14.56
N SER A 127 -5.10 0.97 15.58
CA SER A 127 -4.65 0.88 16.96
C SER A 127 -3.76 -0.34 17.21
N LEU A 128 -4.08 -1.49 16.60
CA LEU A 128 -3.30 -2.73 16.72
C LEU A 128 -1.91 -2.61 16.10
N VAL A 129 -1.70 -1.73 15.10
CA VAL A 129 -0.37 -1.50 14.51
C VAL A 129 0.65 -0.98 15.53
N THR A 130 0.20 -0.40 16.65
CA THR A 130 1.07 0.11 17.73
C THR A 130 1.46 -0.96 18.77
N GLU A 131 0.85 -2.15 18.69
CA GLU A 131 1.25 -3.30 19.51
C GLU A 131 2.60 -3.87 19.08
N ASN A 132 3.15 -4.78 19.88
CA ASN A 132 4.32 -5.53 19.47
C ASN A 132 4.01 -6.46 18.29
N ASP A 133 5.06 -6.83 17.56
CA ASP A 133 4.95 -7.71 16.40
C ASP A 133 4.52 -9.14 16.76
N ASP A 134 4.44 -9.51 18.03
CA ASP A 134 4.04 -10.84 18.50
C ASP A 134 2.69 -11.30 17.91
N ILE A 135 1.71 -10.40 17.81
CA ILE A 135 0.41 -10.70 17.17
C ILE A 135 0.60 -11.09 15.70
N LEU A 136 1.36 -10.28 14.96
CA LEU A 136 1.64 -10.52 13.54
C LEU A 136 2.49 -11.76 13.32
N LEU A 137 3.47 -12.02 14.18
CA LEU A 137 4.31 -13.21 14.11
C LEU A 137 3.47 -14.49 14.28
N ASN A 138 2.58 -14.52 15.28
CA ASN A 138 1.68 -15.64 15.49
C ASN A 138 0.65 -15.79 14.36
N TYR A 139 0.14 -14.67 13.82
CA TYR A 139 -0.75 -14.70 12.67
C TYR A 139 -0.06 -15.26 11.41
N CYS A 140 1.18 -14.84 11.10
CA CYS A 140 1.94 -15.39 9.99
C CYS A 140 2.28 -16.88 10.17
N LEU A 141 2.49 -17.35 11.41
CA LEU A 141 2.66 -18.78 11.71
C LEU A 141 1.38 -19.57 11.43
N LEU A 142 0.22 -19.02 11.80
CA LEU A 142 -1.08 -19.59 11.46
C LEU A 142 -1.30 -19.65 9.95
N GLU A 143 -1.03 -18.57 9.20
CA GLU A 143 -1.16 -18.56 7.73
C GLU A 143 -0.22 -19.58 7.05
N GLY A 144 0.95 -19.85 7.64
CA GLY A 144 1.87 -20.89 7.16
C GLY A 144 1.35 -22.32 7.33
N SER A 145 0.38 -22.54 8.22
CA SER A 145 -0.24 -23.85 8.47
C SER A 145 -1.64 -23.70 9.06
N ILE A 146 -2.62 -23.45 8.20
CA ILE A 146 -4.01 -23.23 8.60
C ILE A 146 -4.65 -24.58 8.97
N THR A 147 -4.82 -24.82 10.26
CA THR A 147 -5.48 -26.00 10.84
C THR A 147 -6.39 -25.56 11.98
N HIS A 148 -7.36 -26.40 12.33
CA HIS A 148 -8.25 -26.16 13.46
C HIS A 148 -7.48 -25.97 14.77
N GLU A 149 -6.48 -26.82 15.02
CA GLU A 149 -5.64 -26.76 16.21
C GLU A 149 -4.81 -25.47 16.27
N ASN A 150 -4.22 -25.05 15.16
CA ASN A 150 -3.41 -23.83 15.11
C ASN A 150 -4.28 -22.58 15.26
N LEU A 151 -5.49 -22.56 14.70
CA LEU A 151 -6.41 -21.44 14.90
C LEU A 151 -6.86 -21.35 16.36
N MET A 152 -7.23 -22.47 16.99
CA MET A 152 -7.55 -22.53 18.42
C MET A 152 -6.41 -21.97 19.27
N ALA A 153 -5.17 -22.40 19.02
CA ALA A 153 -3.99 -21.89 19.72
C ALA A 153 -3.78 -20.38 19.53
N PHE A 154 -3.99 -19.89 18.31
CA PHE A 154 -3.89 -18.47 18.00
C PHE A 154 -4.96 -17.63 18.71
N LEU A 155 -6.21 -18.10 18.75
CA LEU A 155 -7.31 -17.42 19.44
C LEU A 155 -7.10 -17.39 20.96
N GLU A 156 -6.63 -18.49 21.55
CA GLU A 156 -6.25 -18.54 22.97
C GLU A 156 -5.11 -17.54 23.27
N PHE A 157 -4.10 -17.47 22.40
CA PHE A 157 -3.06 -16.45 22.49
C PHE A 157 -3.63 -15.03 22.44
N LEU A 158 -4.51 -14.71 21.48
CA LEU A 158 -5.12 -13.37 21.37
C LEU A 158 -5.98 -13.01 22.59
N LYS A 159 -6.70 -13.99 23.15
CA LYS A 159 -7.53 -13.80 24.35
C LYS A 159 -6.68 -13.37 25.55
N ASP A 160 -5.55 -14.03 25.76
CA ASP A 160 -4.69 -13.84 26.93
C ASP A 160 -3.55 -12.83 26.70
N TYR A 161 -3.43 -12.28 25.48
CA TYR A 161 -2.40 -11.31 25.13
C TYR A 161 -2.50 -10.03 25.96
N SER A 162 -1.34 -9.51 26.40
CA SER A 162 -1.27 -8.28 27.20
C SER A 162 -1.23 -7.03 26.31
N TYR A 163 -2.41 -6.57 25.89
CA TYR A 163 -2.57 -5.36 25.06
C TYR A 163 -2.09 -4.08 25.75
N ARG A 164 -1.35 -3.24 25.01
CA ARG A 164 -0.90 -1.92 25.50
C ARG A 164 -2.01 -0.90 25.52
N ASN A 165 -2.90 -0.95 24.52
CA ASN A 165 -4.03 -0.05 24.42
C ASN A 165 -5.31 -0.76 24.87
N GLN A 166 -6.06 -0.17 25.80
CA GLN A 166 -7.34 -0.71 26.28
C GLN A 166 -8.34 -0.93 25.15
N TYR A 167 -8.32 -0.08 24.10
CA TYR A 167 -9.17 -0.26 22.93
C TYR A 167 -8.90 -1.57 22.18
N ASN A 168 -7.67 -2.08 22.23
CA ASN A 168 -7.29 -3.33 21.58
C ASN A 168 -7.82 -4.57 22.31
N LEU A 169 -8.35 -4.45 23.53
CA LEU A 169 -9.06 -5.53 24.22
C LEU A 169 -10.29 -6.04 23.45
N ASN A 170 -10.81 -5.24 22.51
CA ASN A 170 -11.85 -5.70 21.58
C ASN A 170 -11.41 -6.94 20.79
N LEU A 171 -10.12 -7.08 20.46
CA LEU A 171 -9.59 -8.27 19.81
C LEU A 171 -9.60 -9.50 20.74
N SER A 172 -9.26 -9.32 22.02
CA SER A 172 -9.38 -10.37 23.05
C SER A 172 -10.82 -10.84 23.21
N PHE A 173 -11.78 -9.91 23.31
CA PHE A 173 -13.19 -10.25 23.41
C PHE A 173 -13.73 -10.97 22.17
N MET A 174 -13.29 -10.58 20.98
CA MET A 174 -13.63 -11.25 19.73
C MET A 174 -13.09 -12.69 19.72
N ALA A 175 -11.82 -12.89 20.05
CA ALA A 175 -11.23 -14.22 20.13
C ALA A 175 -11.95 -15.11 21.16
N ALA A 176 -12.26 -14.57 22.34
CA ALA A 176 -13.03 -15.27 23.37
C ALA A 176 -14.45 -15.63 22.91
N ALA A 177 -15.11 -14.76 22.15
CA ALA A 177 -16.43 -15.02 21.61
C ALA A 177 -16.40 -16.15 20.57
N ILE A 178 -15.44 -16.14 19.64
CA ILE A 178 -15.27 -17.21 18.65
C ILE A 178 -15.09 -18.57 19.34
N LEU A 179 -14.22 -18.63 20.35
CA LEU A 179 -13.97 -19.85 21.14
C LEU A 179 -15.22 -20.33 21.90
N ARG A 180 -16.01 -19.41 22.47
CA ARG A 180 -17.19 -19.75 23.27
C ARG A 180 -18.39 -20.18 22.42
N GLU A 181 -18.63 -19.47 21.32
CA GLU A 181 -19.81 -19.68 20.46
C GLU A 181 -19.58 -20.76 19.39
N GLY A 182 -18.32 -21.19 19.18
CA GLY A 182 -18.00 -22.30 18.28
C GLY A 182 -17.84 -21.91 16.80
N PHE A 183 -17.50 -20.66 16.51
CA PHE A 183 -17.34 -20.14 15.13
C PHE A 183 -15.99 -20.48 14.47
N ILE A 184 -15.29 -21.50 14.96
CA ILE A 184 -13.93 -21.82 14.51
C ILE A 184 -13.90 -22.21 13.03
N GLU A 185 -14.85 -23.02 12.57
CA GLU A 185 -14.91 -23.46 11.18
C GLU A 185 -15.20 -22.30 10.21
N ASP A 186 -16.08 -21.37 10.60
CA ASP A 186 -16.38 -20.19 9.79
C ASP A 186 -15.13 -19.32 9.59
N VAL A 187 -14.37 -19.11 10.67
CA VAL A 187 -13.09 -18.37 10.63
C VAL A 187 -12.05 -19.11 9.78
N LEU A 188 -11.96 -20.45 9.88
CA LEU A 188 -11.04 -21.25 9.06
C LEU A 188 -11.35 -21.11 7.57
N ASP A 189 -12.62 -21.14 7.20
CA ASP A 189 -13.03 -21.05 5.80
C ASP A 189 -12.70 -19.68 5.21
N VAL A 190 -12.94 -18.59 5.97
CA VAL A 190 -12.52 -17.24 5.56
C VAL A 190 -10.99 -17.17 5.45
N LEU A 191 -10.24 -17.68 6.43
CA LEU A 191 -8.76 -17.68 6.39
C LEU A 191 -8.21 -18.39 5.16
N LYS A 192 -8.72 -19.59 4.84
CA LYS A 192 -8.31 -20.35 3.66
C LYS A 192 -8.59 -19.55 2.39
N GLY A 193 -9.78 -18.95 2.30
CA GLY A 193 -10.21 -18.16 1.14
C GLY A 193 -9.34 -16.94 0.85
N ILE A 194 -8.80 -16.28 1.87
CA ILE A 194 -7.97 -15.07 1.69
C ILE A 194 -6.46 -15.35 1.64
N SER A 195 -6.01 -16.53 2.09
CA SER A 195 -4.59 -16.81 2.34
C SER A 195 -3.96 -17.86 1.42
N ILE A 196 -4.76 -18.69 0.75
CA ILE A 196 -4.25 -19.79 -0.08
C ILE A 196 -4.38 -19.41 -1.56
N TYR A 197 -3.24 -19.47 -2.27
CA TYR A 197 -3.16 -19.21 -3.71
C TYR A 197 -2.78 -20.47 -4.46
N GLN A 198 -3.31 -20.65 -5.67
CA GLN A 198 -3.00 -21.84 -6.46
C GLN A 198 -1.57 -21.80 -7.00
N GLY A 199 -0.86 -22.94 -6.92
CA GLY A 199 0.46 -23.10 -7.52
C GLY A 199 1.63 -22.53 -6.70
N THR A 200 1.38 -22.06 -5.48
CA THR A 200 2.43 -21.54 -4.59
C THR A 200 2.21 -21.94 -3.12
N ARG A 201 3.29 -21.92 -2.34
CA ARG A 201 3.25 -22.02 -0.87
C ARG A 201 3.17 -20.65 -0.19
N SER A 202 3.25 -19.58 -0.99
CA SER A 202 3.08 -18.22 -0.54
C SER A 202 1.68 -18.01 0.01
N ALA A 203 1.59 -17.35 1.16
CA ALA A 203 0.37 -16.74 1.66
C ALA A 203 0.46 -15.21 1.52
N ASN A 204 -0.59 -14.48 1.90
CA ASN A 204 -0.58 -13.03 2.09
C ASN A 204 0.21 -12.18 1.06
N LEU A 205 0.00 -12.44 -0.23
CA LEU A 205 0.68 -11.77 -1.34
C LEU A 205 0.27 -10.29 -1.42
N VAL A 206 1.02 -9.42 -0.73
CA VAL A 206 0.72 -7.99 -0.63
C VAL A 206 0.67 -7.34 -2.01
N ASN A 207 1.62 -7.68 -2.87
CA ASN A 207 1.71 -7.15 -4.23
C ASN A 207 0.50 -7.53 -5.09
N LEU A 208 0.03 -8.78 -5.01
CA LEU A 208 -1.17 -9.21 -5.73
C LEU A 208 -2.41 -8.45 -5.26
N SER A 209 -2.58 -8.31 -3.93
CA SER A 209 -3.68 -7.51 -3.36
C SER A 209 -3.61 -6.06 -3.83
N THR A 210 -2.43 -5.45 -3.78
CA THR A 210 -2.22 -4.06 -4.20
C THR A 210 -2.50 -3.86 -5.69
N LEU A 211 -2.09 -4.79 -6.56
CA LEU A 211 -2.36 -4.74 -8.00
C LEU A 211 -3.85 -4.91 -8.31
N ALA A 212 -4.51 -5.90 -7.69
CA ALA A 212 -5.95 -6.12 -7.88
C ALA A 212 -6.76 -4.89 -7.44
N GLU A 213 -6.41 -4.30 -6.29
CA GLU A 213 -7.04 -3.07 -5.81
C GLU A 213 -6.75 -1.86 -6.69
N PHE A 214 -5.56 -1.76 -7.30
CA PHE A 214 -5.26 -0.72 -8.28
C PHE A 214 -6.19 -0.81 -9.48
N ILE A 215 -6.28 -1.99 -10.09
CA ILE A 215 -7.11 -2.22 -11.28
C ILE A 215 -8.57 -1.90 -10.96
N PHE A 216 -9.04 -2.32 -9.79
CA PHE A 216 -10.37 -2.01 -9.30
C PHE A 216 -10.61 -0.49 -9.17
N SER A 217 -9.73 0.22 -8.46
CA SER A 217 -9.82 1.68 -8.27
C SER A 217 -9.84 2.43 -9.59
N LEU A 218 -8.97 2.05 -10.53
CA LEU A 218 -8.92 2.66 -11.86
C LEU A 218 -10.26 2.57 -12.60
N LYS A 219 -10.90 1.40 -12.56
CA LYS A 219 -12.21 1.22 -13.21
C LYS A 219 -13.31 2.03 -12.53
N ASN A 220 -13.30 2.09 -11.20
CA ASN A 220 -14.31 2.78 -10.43
C ASN A 220 -14.24 4.31 -10.59
N GLU A 221 -13.04 4.85 -10.77
CA GLU A 221 -12.78 6.28 -10.94
C GLU A 221 -12.96 6.75 -12.40
N SER A 222 -13.02 5.81 -13.36
CA SER A 222 -13.16 6.15 -14.77
C SER A 222 -14.55 6.72 -15.08
N THR A 223 -14.58 7.84 -15.79
CA THR A 223 -15.82 8.49 -16.25
C THR A 223 -16.56 7.67 -17.31
N SER A 224 -15.85 6.76 -18.00
CA SER A 224 -16.41 5.82 -18.96
C SER A 224 -16.19 4.38 -18.49
N PRO A 225 -17.15 3.45 -18.67
CA PRO A 225 -16.96 2.06 -18.26
C PRO A 225 -15.72 1.44 -18.91
N LEU A 226 -14.68 1.20 -18.11
CA LEU A 226 -13.48 0.49 -18.54
C LEU A 226 -13.73 -1.01 -18.39
N THR A 227 -13.71 -1.72 -19.52
CA THR A 227 -13.81 -3.17 -19.51
C THR A 227 -12.44 -3.83 -19.47
N ASN A 228 -12.36 -5.06 -18.95
CA ASN A 228 -11.09 -5.81 -18.91
C ASN A 228 -10.39 -5.93 -20.27
N SER A 229 -11.16 -6.09 -21.34
CA SER A 229 -10.65 -6.19 -22.71
C SER A 229 -9.98 -4.90 -23.24
N LEU A 230 -10.25 -3.75 -22.62
CA LEU A 230 -9.69 -2.45 -23.00
C LEU A 230 -8.42 -2.08 -22.22
N LEU A 231 -8.07 -2.89 -21.22
CA LEU A 231 -6.91 -2.73 -20.37
C LEU A 231 -5.75 -3.59 -20.87
N HIS A 232 -4.66 -2.96 -21.27
CA HIS A 232 -3.41 -3.63 -21.60
C HIS A 232 -2.43 -3.44 -20.45
N LEU A 233 -2.36 -4.45 -19.56
CA LEU A 233 -1.59 -4.39 -18.33
C LEU A 233 -0.23 -5.07 -18.54
N THR A 234 0.85 -4.32 -18.29
CA THR A 234 2.22 -4.82 -18.32
C THR A 234 2.88 -4.58 -16.98
N HIS A 235 3.42 -5.61 -16.34
CA HIS A 235 4.15 -5.51 -15.08
C HIS A 235 5.63 -5.88 -15.30
N ASP A 236 6.53 -5.33 -14.49
CA ASP A 236 7.89 -5.90 -14.41
C ASP A 236 7.84 -7.36 -13.95
N LYS A 237 8.81 -8.17 -14.38
CA LYS A 237 8.86 -9.59 -14.02
C LYS A 237 8.96 -9.74 -12.49
N ILE A 238 8.11 -10.60 -11.93
CA ILE A 238 8.14 -10.96 -10.51
C ILE A 238 8.57 -12.42 -10.39
N ASP A 239 9.83 -12.63 -9.98
CA ASP A 239 10.43 -13.96 -9.89
C ASP A 239 9.57 -14.91 -9.06
N GLY A 240 9.14 -16.01 -9.69
CA GLY A 240 8.36 -17.09 -9.05
C GLY A 240 6.91 -16.75 -8.70
N LEU A 241 6.41 -15.55 -9.03
CA LEU A 241 5.02 -15.15 -8.76
C LEU A 241 4.22 -14.75 -10.00
N SER A 242 4.87 -14.54 -11.16
CA SER A 242 4.18 -14.17 -12.39
C SER A 242 3.03 -15.12 -12.77
N ASP A 243 3.24 -16.44 -12.69
CA ASP A 243 2.20 -17.43 -13.00
C ASP A 243 1.03 -17.38 -12.02
N VAL A 244 1.30 -17.13 -10.73
CA VAL A 244 0.27 -16.97 -9.70
C VAL A 244 -0.59 -15.75 -10.01
N PHE A 245 0.04 -14.62 -10.35
CA PHE A 245 -0.67 -13.39 -10.70
C PHE A 245 -1.56 -13.58 -11.92
N SER A 246 -1.00 -14.16 -13.00
CA SER A 246 -1.77 -14.46 -14.21
C SER A 246 -2.93 -15.39 -13.91
N HIS A 247 -2.73 -16.43 -13.09
CA HIS A 247 -3.79 -17.37 -12.72
C HIS A 247 -4.92 -16.69 -11.96
N GLU A 248 -4.61 -16.03 -10.84
CA GLU A 248 -5.59 -15.39 -9.96
C GLU A 248 -6.39 -14.28 -10.68
N LEU A 249 -5.71 -13.48 -11.53
CA LEU A 249 -6.38 -12.41 -12.29
C LEU A 249 -7.17 -12.92 -13.50
N SER A 250 -6.76 -14.03 -14.11
CA SER A 250 -7.45 -14.61 -15.27
C SER A 250 -8.88 -15.07 -14.93
N ALA A 251 -9.12 -15.48 -13.68
CA ALA A 251 -10.45 -15.84 -13.19
C ALA A 251 -11.45 -14.67 -13.29
N PHE A 252 -10.96 -13.44 -13.32
CA PHE A 252 -11.74 -12.22 -13.50
C PHE A 252 -11.72 -11.71 -14.95
N GLY A 253 -11.05 -12.41 -15.88
CA GLY A 253 -10.90 -11.98 -17.27
C GLY A 253 -9.86 -10.88 -17.47
N ILE A 254 -8.99 -10.65 -16.47
CA ILE A 254 -7.89 -9.69 -16.55
C ILE A 254 -6.66 -10.38 -17.12
N ASN A 255 -6.11 -9.83 -18.21
CA ASN A 255 -4.88 -10.33 -18.81
C ASN A 255 -3.69 -9.47 -18.38
N LEU A 256 -2.76 -10.06 -17.65
CA LEU A 256 -1.53 -9.41 -17.20
C LEU A 256 -0.34 -9.99 -17.97
N THR A 257 0.44 -9.10 -18.58
CA THR A 257 1.70 -9.45 -19.26
C THR A 257 2.89 -9.01 -18.42
N PHE A 258 4.00 -9.73 -18.55
CA PHE A 258 5.26 -9.41 -17.87
C PHE A 258 6.32 -9.03 -18.90
N ALA A 259 7.05 -7.95 -18.62
CA ALA A 259 8.16 -7.49 -19.45
C ALA A 259 9.40 -7.22 -18.60
N ASP A 260 10.56 -7.20 -19.24
CA ASP A 260 11.83 -6.89 -18.59
C ASP A 260 12.01 -5.37 -18.50
N SER A 261 12.29 -4.84 -17.32
CA SER A 261 12.57 -3.41 -17.11
C SER A 261 13.71 -2.89 -18.01
N ASN A 262 14.71 -3.71 -18.35
CA ASN A 262 15.78 -3.32 -19.28
C ASN A 262 15.29 -2.99 -20.70
N GLU A 263 14.13 -3.51 -21.09
CA GLU A 263 13.57 -3.39 -22.43
C GLU A 263 12.35 -2.43 -22.49
N SER A 264 11.96 -1.85 -21.35
CA SER A 264 10.73 -1.04 -21.24
C SER A 264 10.94 0.24 -20.41
N LEU A 265 11.11 1.37 -21.10
CA LEU A 265 11.22 2.68 -20.44
C LEU A 265 10.03 2.99 -19.50
N PRO A 266 8.75 2.71 -19.86
CA PRO A 266 7.66 2.89 -18.92
C PRO A 266 7.80 2.11 -17.61
N ILE A 267 8.34 0.88 -17.66
CA ILE A 267 8.58 0.09 -16.45
C ILE A 267 9.69 0.73 -15.62
N GLN A 268 10.79 1.17 -16.24
CA GLN A 268 11.86 1.88 -15.51
C GLN A 268 11.35 3.15 -14.81
N ILE A 269 10.48 3.92 -15.47
CA ILE A 269 9.86 5.08 -14.86
C ILE A 269 8.97 4.64 -13.68
N ALA A 270 8.20 3.55 -13.83
CA ALA A 270 7.37 3.02 -12.75
C ALA A 270 8.21 2.56 -11.55
N ASP A 271 9.34 1.86 -11.77
CA ASP A 271 10.32 1.48 -10.71
C ASP A 271 10.78 2.72 -9.96
N ASN A 272 11.23 3.74 -10.71
CA ASN A 272 11.77 4.95 -10.13
C ASN A 272 10.74 5.62 -9.22
N VAL A 273 9.49 5.71 -9.66
CA VAL A 273 8.42 6.33 -8.89
C VAL A 273 8.00 5.46 -7.70
N ALA A 274 7.83 4.15 -7.88
CA ALA A 274 7.55 3.22 -6.78
C ALA A 274 8.62 3.29 -5.69
N SER A 275 9.90 3.26 -6.09
CA SER A 275 11.07 3.42 -5.22
C SER A 275 11.05 4.73 -4.43
N MET A 276 10.73 5.85 -5.09
CA MET A 276 10.60 7.15 -4.44
C MET A 276 9.49 7.14 -3.39
N PHE A 277 8.26 6.74 -3.76
CA PHE A 277 7.12 6.72 -2.84
C PHE A 277 7.34 5.78 -1.66
N TYR A 278 7.85 4.57 -1.91
CA TYR A 278 8.23 3.62 -0.86
C TYR A 278 9.17 4.28 0.16
N LYS A 279 10.27 4.89 -0.32
CA LYS A 279 11.30 5.43 0.58
C LYS A 279 10.79 6.63 1.37
N VAL A 280 10.11 7.58 0.71
CA VAL A 280 9.66 8.80 1.40
C VAL A 280 8.61 8.50 2.45
N ILE A 281 7.66 7.60 2.18
CA ILE A 281 6.66 7.21 3.18
C ILE A 281 7.31 6.43 4.33
N ASN A 282 8.20 5.48 4.02
CA ASN A 282 8.88 4.71 5.06
C ASN A 282 9.71 5.59 5.98
N GLN A 283 10.42 6.58 5.42
CA GLN A 283 11.20 7.53 6.20
C GLN A 283 10.34 8.55 6.94
N MET A 284 9.28 9.07 6.31
CA MET A 284 8.33 9.98 6.96
C MET A 284 7.73 9.33 8.20
N VAL A 285 7.17 8.13 8.09
CA VAL A 285 6.61 7.41 9.24
C VAL A 285 7.67 7.21 10.33
N ASN A 286 8.87 6.78 9.96
CA ASN A 286 9.97 6.60 10.91
C ASN A 286 10.39 7.91 11.60
N ILE A 287 10.36 9.05 10.90
CA ILE A 287 10.67 10.37 11.46
C ILE A 287 9.68 10.72 12.59
N PHE A 288 8.37 10.56 12.33
CA PHE A 288 7.33 10.90 13.31
C PHE A 288 7.25 9.90 14.46
N GLU A 289 7.42 8.60 14.20
CA GLU A 289 7.43 7.58 15.26
C GLU A 289 8.59 7.77 16.24
N ASN A 290 9.73 8.27 15.75
CA ASN A 290 10.90 8.59 16.57
C ASN A 290 10.95 10.04 17.07
N LYS A 291 9.91 10.85 16.83
CA LYS A 291 9.82 12.26 17.26
C LYS A 291 10.96 13.15 16.73
N ASN A 292 11.38 12.91 15.49
CA ASN A 292 12.49 13.60 14.83
C ASN A 292 12.02 14.65 13.81
N GLU A 293 10.72 14.93 13.70
CA GLU A 293 10.11 15.74 12.65
C GLU A 293 10.64 17.18 12.56
N TRP A 294 11.08 17.75 13.68
CA TRP A 294 11.61 19.12 13.75
C TRP A 294 13.13 19.19 13.70
N GLN A 295 13.82 18.07 13.51
CA GLN A 295 15.26 18.06 13.30
C GLN A 295 15.59 18.52 11.88
N GLN A 296 16.67 19.30 11.74
CA GLN A 296 17.13 19.78 10.44
C GLN A 296 17.42 18.64 9.46
N SER A 297 17.87 17.48 9.96
CA SER A 297 18.11 16.28 9.16
C SER A 297 16.85 15.72 8.49
N SER A 298 15.67 15.96 9.07
CA SER A 298 14.38 15.44 8.60
C SER A 298 13.75 16.31 7.51
N GLY A 299 14.05 17.62 7.49
CA GLY A 299 13.39 18.59 6.61
C GLY A 299 13.40 18.21 5.14
N TRP A 300 14.58 17.84 4.61
CA TRP A 300 14.72 17.43 3.20
C TRP A 300 13.79 16.27 2.81
N MET A 301 13.63 15.27 3.68
CA MET A 301 12.78 14.12 3.41
C MET A 301 11.29 14.48 3.44
N LEU A 302 10.89 15.35 4.37
CA LEU A 302 9.50 15.79 4.51
C LEU A 302 9.10 16.74 3.35
N GLU A 303 10.00 17.63 2.92
CA GLU A 303 9.82 18.45 1.72
C GLU A 303 9.71 17.61 0.46
N LEU A 304 10.57 16.59 0.30
CA LEU A 304 10.49 15.67 -0.82
C LEU A 304 9.17 14.87 -0.81
N THR A 305 8.71 14.44 0.37
CA THR A 305 7.42 13.76 0.55
C THR A 305 6.28 14.65 0.08
N SER A 306 6.25 15.91 0.54
CA SER A 306 5.24 16.89 0.12
C SER A 306 5.26 17.12 -1.39
N LYS A 307 6.46 17.33 -1.96
CA LYS A 307 6.62 17.56 -3.41
C LYS A 307 6.08 16.38 -4.22
N LEU A 308 6.41 15.14 -3.87
CA LEU A 308 5.92 13.95 -4.59
C LEU A 308 4.40 13.80 -4.51
N ILE A 309 3.81 13.97 -3.32
CA ILE A 309 2.35 13.88 -3.16
C ILE A 309 1.65 14.97 -3.96
N ASN A 310 2.18 16.21 -3.96
CA ASN A 310 1.59 17.32 -4.72
C ASN A 310 1.78 17.14 -6.24
N SER A 311 2.89 16.57 -6.72
CA SER A 311 3.15 16.34 -8.15
C SER A 311 2.24 15.27 -8.76
N VAL A 312 1.96 14.19 -8.03
CA VAL A 312 1.05 13.12 -8.49
C VAL A 312 -0.42 13.48 -8.22
N GLY A 313 -0.67 14.36 -7.25
CA GLY A 313 -2.02 14.71 -6.84
C GLY A 313 -2.63 13.68 -5.91
N LEU A 314 -3.40 14.16 -4.93
CA LEU A 314 -3.94 13.32 -3.86
C LEU A 314 -4.92 12.26 -4.37
N ASP A 315 -5.73 12.62 -5.38
CA ASP A 315 -6.76 11.72 -5.95
C ASP A 315 -6.15 10.50 -6.67
N ASN A 316 -4.86 10.56 -7.00
CA ASN A 316 -4.13 9.47 -7.64
C ASN A 316 -3.32 8.61 -6.66
N ILE A 317 -3.39 8.89 -5.36
CA ILE A 317 -2.64 8.17 -4.33
C ILE A 317 -3.61 7.49 -3.38
N LYS A 318 -3.61 6.16 -3.39
CA LYS A 318 -4.35 5.35 -2.44
C LYS A 318 -3.48 4.99 -1.24
N PHE A 319 -3.91 5.43 -0.06
CA PHE A 319 -3.25 5.12 1.21
C PHE A 319 -3.93 3.94 1.90
N THR A 320 -3.22 2.81 1.97
CA THR A 320 -3.53 1.66 2.82
C THR A 320 -2.62 1.71 4.05
N LEU A 321 -2.80 2.75 4.86
CA LEU A 321 -2.01 3.07 6.05
C LEU A 321 -2.89 3.11 7.30
N PRO A 322 -2.32 2.97 8.51
CA PRO A 322 -2.99 3.34 9.74
C PRO A 322 -3.53 4.78 9.64
N ILE A 323 -4.73 5.02 10.18
CA ILE A 323 -5.41 6.33 10.11
C ILE A 323 -4.49 7.47 10.56
N GLN A 324 -3.67 7.23 11.58
CA GLN A 324 -2.68 8.19 12.09
C GLN A 324 -1.61 8.51 11.04
N ASN A 325 -1.02 7.48 10.43
CA ASN A 325 0.04 7.65 9.43
C ASN A 325 -0.50 8.28 8.14
N TRP A 326 -1.75 7.99 7.77
CA TRP A 326 -2.42 8.68 6.68
C TRP A 326 -2.60 10.17 6.99
N ALA A 327 -3.10 10.52 8.18
CA ALA A 327 -3.23 11.92 8.58
C ALA A 327 -1.86 12.65 8.65
N VAL A 328 -0.79 11.95 9.05
CA VAL A 328 0.60 12.47 8.98
C VAL A 328 0.97 12.78 7.53
N ALA A 329 0.74 11.87 6.58
CA ALA A 329 1.07 12.09 5.17
C ALA A 329 0.39 13.34 4.61
N LEU A 330 -0.90 13.53 4.92
CA LEU A 330 -1.67 14.70 4.49
C LEU A 330 -1.18 15.99 5.17
N THR A 331 -0.80 15.91 6.44
CA THR A 331 -0.25 17.06 7.17
C THR A 331 1.11 17.47 6.62
N VAL A 332 1.98 16.49 6.31
CA VAL A 332 3.29 16.72 5.71
C VAL A 332 3.16 17.34 4.32
N LYS A 333 2.24 16.83 3.50
CA LYS A 333 1.90 17.41 2.20
C LYS A 333 1.66 18.92 2.29
N GLU A 334 0.88 19.38 3.26
CA GLU A 334 0.56 20.81 3.41
C GLU A 334 1.71 21.63 4.03
N MET A 335 2.29 21.16 5.14
CA MET A 335 3.23 21.97 5.93
C MET A 335 4.64 22.04 5.36
N PHE A 336 5.01 21.06 4.53
CA PHE A 336 6.32 21.00 3.88
C PHE A 336 6.25 21.39 2.40
N ASP A 337 5.11 21.90 1.95
CA ASP A 337 5.01 22.54 0.65
C ASP A 337 5.94 23.77 0.58
N PRO A 338 6.58 24.06 -0.56
CA PRO A 338 7.47 25.22 -0.69
C PRO A 338 6.79 26.57 -0.42
N SER A 339 5.46 26.66 -0.58
CA SER A 339 4.69 27.87 -0.28
C SER A 339 4.38 28.04 1.21
N TYR A 340 4.54 26.99 2.01
CA TYR A 340 4.29 27.02 3.45
C TYR A 340 5.47 27.65 4.19
N LYS A 341 5.18 28.57 5.13
CA LYS A 341 6.23 29.29 5.87
C LYS A 341 6.97 28.37 6.83
N GLU A 342 8.30 28.32 6.72
CA GLU A 342 9.15 27.49 7.56
C GLU A 342 9.01 27.79 9.07
N GLU A 343 8.82 29.06 9.44
CA GLU A 343 8.58 29.49 10.83
C GLU A 343 7.35 28.83 11.50
N ASN A 344 6.38 28.38 10.68
CA ASN A 344 5.17 27.71 11.13
C ASN A 344 5.30 26.18 11.18
N ARG A 345 6.45 25.62 10.82
CA ARG A 345 6.72 24.17 10.90
C ARG A 345 7.01 23.77 12.34
N ASN A 346 5.96 23.67 13.14
CA ASN A 346 6.03 23.31 14.56
C ASN A 346 4.76 22.56 15.01
N ASN A 347 4.80 22.01 16.23
CA ASN A 347 3.71 21.21 16.80
C ASN A 347 2.35 21.92 16.84
N MET A 348 2.31 23.24 17.01
CA MET A 348 1.03 23.96 17.12
C MET A 348 0.26 23.87 15.80
N HIS A 349 0.93 24.17 14.69
CA HIS A 349 0.35 24.10 13.37
C HIS A 349 0.14 22.64 12.93
N PHE A 350 1.11 21.76 13.22
CA PHE A 350 1.01 20.34 12.90
C PHE A 350 -0.23 19.71 13.53
N ASN A 351 -0.44 19.92 14.82
CA ASN A 351 -1.59 19.34 15.52
C ASN A 351 -2.92 19.85 14.95
N SER A 352 -2.99 21.12 14.51
CA SER A 352 -4.20 21.65 13.87
C SER A 352 -4.52 20.93 12.55
N TYR A 353 -3.55 20.77 11.66
CA TYR A 353 -3.75 20.03 10.40
C TYR A 353 -3.99 18.54 10.64
N TYR A 354 -3.25 17.94 11.56
CA TYR A 354 -3.38 16.53 11.88
C TYR A 354 -4.78 16.17 12.41
N ILE A 355 -5.33 16.95 13.35
CA ILE A 355 -6.70 16.75 13.85
C ILE A 355 -7.72 16.95 12.73
N TYR A 356 -7.53 17.96 11.88
CA TYR A 356 -8.39 18.19 10.72
C TYR A 356 -8.42 16.97 9.78
N TYR A 357 -7.25 16.44 9.41
CA TYR A 357 -7.16 15.29 8.53
C TYR A 357 -7.65 14.00 9.16
N LEU A 358 -7.40 13.77 10.45
CA LEU A 358 -8.01 12.66 11.19
C LEU A 358 -9.54 12.69 11.10
N SER A 359 -10.16 13.86 11.31
CA SER A 359 -11.61 14.01 11.19
C SER A 359 -12.09 13.71 9.77
N LYS A 360 -11.39 14.25 8.76
CA LYS A 360 -11.72 14.01 7.34
C LYS A 360 -11.65 12.54 6.97
N ILE A 361 -10.56 11.86 7.35
CA ILE A 361 -10.38 10.43 7.08
C ILE A 361 -11.49 9.62 7.74
N ASN A 362 -11.81 9.89 9.02
CA ASN A 362 -12.89 9.21 9.71
C ASN A 362 -14.25 9.41 9.02
N ASP A 363 -14.54 10.63 8.56
CA ASP A 363 -15.79 10.93 7.84
C ASP A 363 -15.86 10.22 6.49
N GLU A 364 -14.75 10.14 5.75
CA GLU A 364 -14.69 9.40 4.47
C GLU A 364 -14.85 7.89 4.68
N ILE A 365 -14.23 7.33 5.72
CA ILE A 365 -14.40 5.90 6.08
C ILE A 365 -15.87 5.59 6.39
N LYS A 366 -16.58 6.47 7.13
CA LYS A 366 -18.02 6.29 7.43
C LYS A 366 -18.92 6.34 6.20
N LYS A 367 -18.55 7.15 5.20
CA LYS A 367 -19.33 7.33 3.97
C LYS A 367 -19.09 6.24 2.93
N SER A 368 -18.01 5.47 3.08
CA SER A 368 -17.69 4.40 2.13
C SER A 368 -18.90 3.46 2.03
N PRO A 369 -19.51 3.31 0.85
CA PRO A 369 -20.64 2.40 0.68
C PRO A 369 -20.20 0.97 1.06
N ALA A 370 -21.14 0.15 1.52
CA ALA A 370 -20.88 -1.27 1.77
C ALA A 370 -20.25 -1.90 0.52
N PHE A 371 -18.99 -2.28 0.64
CA PHE A 371 -18.16 -2.85 -0.42
C PHE A 371 -18.46 -4.34 -0.54
N THR A 372 -19.67 -4.68 -1.01
CA THR A 372 -20.05 -6.09 -1.10
C THR A 372 -19.15 -6.84 -2.08
N SER A 373 -18.86 -8.11 -1.76
CA SER A 373 -18.13 -9.03 -2.65
C SER A 373 -18.74 -9.08 -4.06
N ASP A 374 -20.06 -8.93 -4.15
CA ASP A 374 -20.81 -8.89 -5.42
C ASP A 374 -20.53 -7.62 -6.22
N ASN A 375 -20.41 -6.45 -5.57
CA ASN A 375 -20.02 -5.21 -6.23
C ASN A 375 -18.60 -5.31 -6.79
N ILE A 376 -17.68 -5.89 -6.02
CA ILE A 376 -16.29 -6.13 -6.44
C ILE A 376 -16.27 -7.09 -7.63
N MET A 377 -16.97 -8.22 -7.54
CA MET A 377 -17.07 -9.21 -8.61
C MET A 377 -17.64 -8.61 -9.89
N ASN A 378 -18.66 -7.77 -9.80
CA ASN A 378 -19.28 -7.15 -10.97
C ASN A 378 -18.38 -6.12 -11.65
N ILE A 379 -17.59 -5.35 -10.89
CA ILE A 379 -16.63 -4.38 -11.42
C ILE A 379 -15.38 -5.08 -11.97
N MET A 380 -14.93 -6.16 -11.33
CA MET A 380 -13.79 -6.93 -11.79
C MET A 380 -14.11 -7.74 -13.06
N LYS A 381 -15.37 -8.14 -13.27
CA LYS A 381 -15.81 -8.88 -14.47
C LYS A 381 -16.15 -8.01 -15.68
N LYS A 382 -16.60 -6.77 -15.47
CA LYS A 382 -16.84 -5.82 -16.55
C LYS A 382 -15.50 -5.28 -17.01
#